data_AF-A0AAD7C027-F1
#
_entry.id   AF-A0AAD7C027-F1
#
_cell.length_a   1.000
_cell.length_b   1.000
_cell.length_c   1.000
_cell.angle_alpha   90.00
_cell.angle_beta   90.00
_cell.angle_gamma   90.00
#
_symmetry.space_group_name_H-M   'P 1'
#
loop_
_entity.id
_entity.type
_entity.pdbx_description
1 polymer ?
#
loop_
_entity_poly.entity_id
_entity_poly.type
_entity_poly.pdbx_seq_one_letter_code
_entity_poly.pdbx_strand_id
1 'polypeptide(L)'
;LQILKPFTNLTKLTLESFHGFDIDDATISKLAPSWTQLEKLSLGCVGPNRSPNFKFWPRASTLSLECLAFFCRQLKELRLLFNATETHPLSNSFEEQYSPQPTLRWLNVDFSPVGEAEEMTQFLEKLFPSLD
;
A
#
# COMPACT_ATOMS: atom_id res chain seq x y z
N LEU A 1 26.41 3.55 -13.31
CA LEU A 1 24.95 3.76 -13.27
C LEU A 1 24.65 4.77 -12.17
N GLN A 2 24.36 6.00 -12.58
CA GLN A 2 24.06 7.10 -11.66
C GLN A 2 22.73 6.77 -10.98
N ILE A 3 22.77 6.50 -9.67
CA ILE A 3 21.57 6.27 -8.86
C ILE A 3 20.66 7.48 -9.08
N LEU A 4 19.48 7.25 -9.65
CA LEU A 4 18.39 8.22 -9.67
C LEU A 4 18.34 8.83 -8.27
N LYS A 5 18.63 10.14 -8.13
CA LYS A 5 18.61 10.80 -6.81
C LYS A 5 17.33 10.37 -6.10
N PRO A 6 17.40 9.84 -4.86
CA PRO A 6 16.19 9.46 -4.15
C PRO A 6 15.29 10.69 -4.15
N PHE A 7 14.05 10.53 -4.61
CA PHE A 7 13.08 11.62 -4.63
C PHE A 7 12.64 11.89 -3.19
N THR A 8 13.55 12.37 -2.34
CA THR A 8 13.36 12.54 -0.89
C THR A 8 12.32 13.58 -0.55
N ASN A 9 12.03 14.48 -1.49
CA ASN A 9 10.99 15.51 -1.38
C ASN A 9 9.72 15.13 -2.15
N LEU A 10 9.58 13.86 -2.58
CA LEU A 10 8.38 13.41 -3.26
C LEU A 10 7.21 13.41 -2.28
N THR A 11 6.28 14.33 -2.49
CA THR A 11 5.06 14.43 -1.69
C THR A 11 3.88 13.75 -2.35
N LYS A 12 3.89 13.63 -3.68
CA LYS A 12 2.80 13.02 -4.45
C LYS A 12 3.36 12.17 -5.57
N LEU A 13 2.93 10.92 -5.63
CA LEU A 13 3.19 10.00 -6.73
C LEU A 13 1.86 9.46 -7.25
N THR A 14 1.62 9.61 -8.55
CA THR A 14 0.46 9.02 -9.21
C THR A 14 0.94 8.36 -10.49
N LEU A 15 0.74 7.05 -10.55
CA LEU A 15 1.02 6.24 -11.71
C LEU A 15 -0.25 5.46 -12.04
N GLU A 16 -0.59 5.42 -13.32
CA GLU A 16 -1.74 4.67 -13.83
C GLU A 16 -1.28 3.74 -14.96
N SER A 17 -1.79 2.52 -14.93
CA SER A 17 -1.51 1.49 -15.94
C SER A 17 -2.79 0.80 -16.34
N PHE A 18 -2.88 0.36 -17.60
CA PHE A 18 -4.00 -0.44 -18.08
C PHE A 18 -4.07 -1.84 -17.45
N HIS A 19 -2.94 -2.36 -16.98
CA HIS A 19 -2.82 -3.72 -16.44
C HIS A 19 -2.33 -3.74 -14.99
N GLY A 20 -2.35 -2.60 -14.30
CA GLY A 20 -1.74 -2.44 -12.99
C GLY A 20 -0.21 -2.45 -13.03
N PHE A 21 0.39 -2.70 -11.87
CA PHE A 21 1.84 -2.69 -11.67
C PHE A 21 2.30 -4.02 -11.06
N ASP A 22 3.38 -4.60 -11.59
CA ASP A 22 4.09 -5.73 -10.97
C ASP A 22 4.94 -5.22 -9.80
N ILE A 23 4.25 -4.92 -8.71
CA ILE A 23 4.82 -4.47 -7.45
C ILE A 23 4.55 -5.53 -6.39
N ASP A 24 5.61 -5.96 -5.73
CA ASP A 24 5.58 -6.88 -4.60
C ASP A 24 6.08 -6.21 -3.31
N ASP A 25 5.96 -6.91 -2.18
CA ASP A 25 6.38 -6.41 -0.87
C ASP A 25 7.87 -6.05 -0.82
N ALA A 26 8.71 -6.78 -1.55
CA ALA A 26 10.15 -6.50 -1.64
C ALA A 26 10.43 -5.18 -2.36
N THR A 27 9.64 -4.85 -3.38
CA THR A 27 9.73 -3.58 -4.11
C THR A 27 9.28 -2.42 -3.23
N ILE A 28 8.14 -2.54 -2.55
CA ILE A 28 7.66 -1.50 -1.62
C ILE A 28 8.66 -1.29 -0.48
N SER A 29 9.22 -2.36 0.08
CA SER A 29 10.20 -2.29 1.18
C SER A 29 11.49 -1.55 0.81
N LYS A 30 11.88 -1.56 -0.48
CA LYS A 30 13.02 -0.80 -0.98
C LYS A 30 12.69 0.67 -1.24
N LEU A 31 11.45 0.97 -1.64
CA LEU A 31 11.03 2.31 -2.04
C LEU A 31 10.53 3.16 -0.88
N ALA A 32 9.76 2.58 0.04
CA ALA A 32 9.13 3.29 1.15
C ALA A 32 10.12 4.11 2.01
N PRO A 33 11.34 3.64 2.34
CA PRO A 33 12.32 4.44 3.08
C PRO A 33 12.79 5.71 2.36
N SER A 34 12.64 5.78 1.04
CA SER A 34 12.98 6.96 0.23
C SER A 34 11.82 7.95 0.09
N TRP A 35 10.63 7.58 0.56
CA TRP A 35 9.36 8.30 0.39
C TRP A 35 8.77 8.80 1.72
N THR A 36 9.63 9.16 2.67
CA THR A 36 9.21 9.57 4.02
C THR A 36 8.32 10.82 4.05
N GLN A 37 8.42 11.67 3.02
CA GLN A 37 7.63 12.89 2.85
C GLN A 37 6.36 12.69 2.00
N LEU A 38 6.04 11.45 1.61
CA LEU A 38 4.94 11.17 0.71
C LEU A 38 3.59 11.36 1.41
N GLU A 39 2.78 12.23 0.85
CA GLU A 39 1.40 12.52 1.29
C GLU A 39 0.36 11.79 0.44
N LYS A 40 0.68 11.51 -0.82
CA LYS A 40 -0.22 10.79 -1.73
C LYS A 40 0.55 9.74 -2.52
N LEU A 41 0.12 8.49 -2.42
CA LEU A 41 0.53 7.40 -3.28
C LEU A 41 -0.69 6.87 -4.03
N SER A 42 -0.66 6.95 -5.35
CA SER A 42 -1.69 6.35 -6.19
C SER A 42 -1.07 5.48 -7.27
N LEU A 43 -1.22 4.18 -7.13
CA LEU A 43 -0.76 3.17 -8.08
C LEU A 43 -2.00 2.45 -8.63
N GLY A 44 -2.66 3.10 -9.59
CA GLY A 44 -3.99 2.71 -10.05
C GLY A 44 -4.00 1.86 -11.32
N CYS A 45 -5.03 1.03 -11.45
CA CYS A 45 -5.37 0.35 -12.70
C CYS A 45 -6.54 1.08 -13.38
N VAL A 46 -6.37 1.52 -14.64
CA VAL A 46 -7.40 2.24 -15.44
C VAL A 46 -8.01 1.40 -16.56
N GLY A 47 -7.63 0.13 -16.70
CA GLY A 47 -8.20 -0.77 -17.69
C GLY A 47 -9.60 -1.26 -17.33
N PRO A 48 -10.36 -1.81 -18.30
CA PRO A 48 -11.62 -2.49 -18.02
C PRO A 48 -11.34 -3.74 -17.18
N ASN A 49 -11.34 -3.56 -15.86
CA ASN A 49 -11.20 -4.58 -14.81
C ASN A 49 -12.39 -5.56 -14.75
N ARG A 50 -12.99 -5.86 -15.90
CA ARG A 50 -14.11 -6.80 -16.05
C ARG A 50 -13.84 -7.91 -17.06
N SER A 51 -12.61 -8.03 -17.57
CA SER A 51 -12.28 -9.20 -18.39
C SER A 51 -12.16 -10.41 -17.46
N PRO A 52 -12.96 -11.46 -17.61
CA PRO A 52 -12.80 -12.71 -16.86
C PRO A 52 -11.44 -13.40 -17.12
N ASN A 53 -10.63 -12.87 -18.06
CA ASN A 53 -9.27 -13.30 -18.36
C ASN A 53 -8.19 -12.41 -17.69
N PHE A 54 -8.55 -11.50 -16.78
CA PHE A 54 -7.58 -10.68 -16.06
C PHE A 54 -6.81 -11.57 -15.06
N LYS A 55 -5.65 -12.08 -15.51
CA LYS A 55 -4.78 -12.99 -14.74
C LYS A 55 -3.85 -12.28 -13.76
N PHE A 56 -3.99 -10.97 -13.57
CA PHE A 56 -3.08 -10.22 -12.73
C PHE A 56 -3.52 -10.34 -11.28
N TRP A 57 -2.94 -11.31 -10.58
CA TRP A 57 -3.07 -11.44 -9.13
C TRP A 57 -2.08 -10.48 -8.46
N PRO A 58 -2.50 -9.60 -7.53
CA PRO A 58 -1.59 -8.66 -6.89
C PRO A 58 -0.51 -9.41 -6.11
N ARG A 59 0.74 -8.97 -6.24
CA ARG A 59 1.89 -9.56 -5.53
C ARG A 59 2.25 -8.80 -4.26
N ALA A 60 1.86 -7.53 -4.15
CA ALA A 60 1.85 -6.82 -2.88
C ALA A 60 0.81 -7.46 -1.96
N SER A 61 1.13 -7.62 -0.68
CA SER A 61 0.25 -8.13 0.36
C SER A 61 -0.04 -7.05 1.41
N THR A 62 -0.67 -7.42 2.53
CA THR A 62 -0.80 -6.54 3.71
C THR A 62 0.55 -6.06 4.25
N LEU A 63 1.65 -6.79 4.01
CA LEU A 63 3.01 -6.37 4.37
C LEU A 63 3.45 -5.09 3.65
N SER A 64 2.96 -4.86 2.42
CA SER A 64 3.18 -3.58 1.73
C SER A 64 2.49 -2.42 2.45
N LEU A 65 1.30 -2.64 3.00
CA LEU A 65 0.59 -1.61 3.78
C LEU A 65 1.32 -1.31 5.08
N GLU A 66 1.76 -2.35 5.79
CA GLU A 66 2.63 -2.24 6.95
C GLU A 66 3.84 -1.36 6.61
N CYS A 67 4.62 -1.75 5.61
CA CYS A 67 5.83 -1.03 5.23
C CYS A 67 5.58 0.45 4.90
N LEU A 68 4.51 0.75 4.14
CA LEU A 68 4.10 2.12 3.85
C LEU A 68 3.70 2.88 5.11
N ALA A 69 2.95 2.26 6.02
CA ALA A 69 2.58 2.85 7.30
C ALA A 69 3.79 3.21 8.17
N PHE A 70 4.91 2.49 8.01
CA PHE A 70 6.09 2.66 8.86
C PHE A 70 6.93 3.83 8.37
N PHE A 71 7.25 3.82 7.08
CA PHE A 71 8.14 4.83 6.51
C PHE A 71 7.41 6.09 6.06
N CYS A 72 6.16 5.98 5.56
CA CYS A 72 5.42 7.09 4.97
C CYS A 72 4.43 7.71 5.98
N ARG A 73 4.98 8.34 7.03
CA ARG A 73 4.20 8.88 8.17
C ARG A 73 3.32 10.08 7.82
N GLN A 74 3.58 10.72 6.68
CA GLN A 74 2.80 11.86 6.15
C GLN A 74 1.71 11.43 5.16
N LEU A 75 1.57 10.14 4.88
CA LEU A 75 0.66 9.61 3.86
C LEU A 75 -0.80 9.84 4.24
N LYS A 76 -1.52 10.61 3.44
CA LYS A 76 -2.93 10.97 3.62
C LYS A 76 -3.86 10.21 2.68
N GLU A 77 -3.38 9.95 1.47
CA GLU A 77 -4.12 9.26 0.42
C GLU A 77 -3.32 8.07 -0.11
N LEU A 78 -3.92 6.88 -0.07
CA LEU A 78 -3.34 5.66 -0.62
C LEU A 78 -4.32 5.01 -1.60
N ARG A 79 -3.90 4.84 -2.85
CA ARG A 79 -4.51 3.91 -3.80
C ARG A 79 -3.48 2.85 -4.18
N LEU A 80 -3.77 1.60 -3.86
CA LEU A 80 -2.89 0.46 -4.11
C LEU A 80 -3.72 -0.80 -4.32
N LEU A 81 -3.37 -1.56 -5.36
CA LEU A 81 -3.86 -2.92 -5.56
C LEU A 81 -2.95 -3.90 -4.80
N PHE A 82 -3.51 -4.68 -3.88
CA PHE A 82 -2.78 -5.67 -3.08
C PHE A 82 -3.64 -6.91 -2.83
N ASN A 83 -3.01 -8.01 -2.41
CA ASN A 83 -3.70 -9.23 -2.04
C ASN A 83 -3.96 -9.24 -0.53
N ALA A 84 -5.24 -9.28 -0.16
CA ALA A 84 -5.74 -9.33 1.20
C ALA A 84 -6.52 -10.62 1.49
N THR A 85 -6.33 -11.69 0.70
CA THR A 85 -6.97 -12.99 0.97
C THR A 85 -6.41 -13.67 2.21
N GLU A 86 -5.17 -13.37 2.56
CA GLU A 86 -4.51 -13.86 3.76
C GLU A 86 -4.10 -12.63 4.59
N THR A 87 -4.86 -12.37 5.64
CA THR A 87 -4.53 -11.39 6.67
C THR A 87 -3.56 -12.05 7.65
N HIS A 88 -2.28 -11.75 7.51
CA HIS A 88 -1.34 -12.09 8.57
C HIS A 88 -1.56 -11.15 9.76
N PRO A 89 -1.45 -11.65 11.01
CA PRO A 89 -1.27 -10.77 12.16
C PRO A 89 -0.15 -9.78 11.87
N LEU A 90 -0.28 -8.54 12.35
CA LEU A 90 0.80 -7.55 12.24
C LEU A 90 2.10 -8.23 12.65
N SER A 91 3.14 -8.11 11.81
CA SER A 91 4.38 -8.83 12.04
C SER A 91 4.91 -8.59 13.48
N ASN A 92 5.54 -9.56 14.12
CA ASN A 92 6.05 -9.40 15.50
C ASN A 92 7.02 -8.20 15.62
N SER A 93 7.75 -7.88 14.54
CA SER A 93 8.58 -6.67 14.41
C SER A 93 7.79 -5.38 14.41
N PHE A 94 6.53 -5.42 13.94
CA PHE A 94 5.60 -4.30 14.01
C PHE A 94 5.10 -4.10 15.44
N GLU A 95 4.54 -5.13 16.08
CA GLU A 95 3.87 -4.98 17.38
C GLU A 95 4.76 -4.38 18.48
N GLU A 96 6.06 -4.66 18.49
CA GLU A 96 6.98 -4.18 19.52
C GLU A 96 7.53 -2.76 19.31
N GLN A 97 7.44 -2.19 18.09
CA GLN A 97 8.07 -0.91 17.73
C GLN A 97 7.10 0.13 17.17
N TYR A 98 5.79 -0.16 17.11
CA TYR A 98 4.87 0.67 16.33
C TYR A 98 4.19 1.82 17.04
N SER A 99 4.07 2.92 16.29
CA SER A 99 3.02 3.91 16.44
C SER A 99 2.11 3.81 15.19
N PRO A 100 0.77 3.69 15.34
CA PRO A 100 -0.16 3.63 14.22
C PRO A 100 0.06 4.77 13.22
N GLN A 101 -0.21 4.56 11.93
CA GLN A 101 -0.07 5.60 10.92
C GLN A 101 -1.16 6.67 11.17
N PRO A 102 -0.79 7.93 11.44
CA PRO A 102 -1.71 8.89 12.05
C PRO A 102 -2.44 9.79 11.03
N THR A 103 -2.08 9.73 9.76
CA THR A 103 -2.46 10.74 8.76
C THR A 103 -3.26 10.21 7.60
N LEU A 104 -3.31 8.89 7.37
CA LEU A 104 -4.05 8.29 6.28
C LEU A 104 -5.56 8.46 6.52
N ARG A 105 -6.23 9.14 5.59
CA ARG A 105 -7.68 9.42 5.62
C ARG A 105 -8.42 8.70 4.51
N TRP A 106 -7.74 8.44 3.39
CA TRP A 106 -8.37 7.85 2.22
C TRP A 106 -7.59 6.65 1.71
N LEU A 107 -8.28 5.50 1.65
CA LEU A 107 -7.77 4.25 1.11
C LEU A 107 -8.66 3.79 -0.04
N ASN A 108 -8.05 3.56 -1.20
CA ASN A 108 -8.70 2.92 -2.34
C ASN A 108 -7.94 1.65 -2.70
N VAL A 109 -8.63 0.52 -2.55
CA VAL A 109 -8.06 -0.81 -2.77
C VAL A 109 -8.30 -1.33 -4.20
N ASP A 110 -8.88 -0.53 -5.08
CA ASP A 110 -9.29 -0.91 -6.44
C ASP A 110 -10.04 -2.27 -6.45
N PHE A 111 -9.46 -3.28 -7.10
CA PHE A 111 -10.02 -4.63 -7.23
C PHE A 111 -9.22 -5.65 -6.38
N SER A 112 -8.67 -5.20 -5.25
CA SER A 112 -7.89 -6.04 -4.35
C SER A 112 -8.76 -7.22 -3.90
N PRO A 113 -8.30 -8.48 -4.05
CA PRO A 113 -8.99 -9.61 -3.48
C PRO A 113 -8.87 -9.53 -1.96
N VAL A 114 -10.03 -9.52 -1.28
CA VAL A 114 -10.12 -9.47 0.19
C VAL A 114 -10.69 -10.81 0.67
N GLY A 115 -10.05 -11.38 1.70
CA GLY A 115 -10.53 -12.56 2.40
C GLY A 115 -11.66 -12.19 3.37
N GLU A 116 -11.46 -12.51 4.65
CA GLU A 116 -12.44 -12.20 5.70
C GLU A 116 -12.50 -10.69 5.96
N ALA A 117 -13.66 -10.10 5.70
CA ALA A 117 -13.85 -8.64 5.80
C ALA A 117 -13.63 -8.10 7.23
N GLU A 118 -14.00 -8.87 8.25
CA GLU A 118 -13.83 -8.48 9.65
C GLU A 118 -12.36 -8.43 10.05
N GLU A 119 -11.57 -9.45 9.66
CA GLU A 119 -10.13 -9.48 9.92
C GLU A 119 -9.42 -8.31 9.22
N MET A 120 -9.78 -8.05 7.96
CA MET A 120 -9.21 -6.92 7.22
C MET A 120 -9.58 -5.58 7.84
N THR A 121 -10.80 -5.42 8.33
CA THR A 121 -11.25 -4.19 9.02
C THR A 121 -10.42 -3.97 10.29
N GLN A 122 -10.28 -4.98 11.14
CA GLN A 122 -9.47 -4.88 12.37
C GLN A 122 -8.00 -4.60 12.06
N PHE A 123 -7.45 -5.19 10.99
CA PHE A 123 -6.10 -4.90 10.53
C PHE A 123 -5.96 -3.42 10.12
N LEU A 124 -6.89 -2.89 9.32
CA LEU A 124 -6.86 -1.49 8.87
C LEU A 124 -7.05 -0.51 10.03
N GLU A 125 -7.95 -0.79 10.97
CA GLU A 125 -8.18 0.07 12.14
C GLU A 125 -6.93 0.19 13.02
N LYS A 126 -6.22 -0.93 13.22
CA LYS A 126 -4.95 -0.94 13.97
C LYS A 126 -3.86 -0.16 13.24
N LEU A 127 -3.76 -0.33 11.93
CA LEU A 127 -2.68 0.24 11.13
C LEU A 127 -2.90 1.71 10.78
N PHE A 128 -4.14 2.09 10.47
CA PHE A 128 -4.60 3.40 10.00
C PHE A 128 -5.82 3.87 10.81
N PRO A 129 -5.67 4.19 12.12
CA PRO A 129 -6.78 4.59 13.01
C PRO A 129 -7.47 5.90 12.62
N SER A 130 -6.98 6.55 11.57
CA SER A 130 -7.44 7.81 11.05
C SER A 130 -8.26 7.68 9.77
N LEU A 131 -8.44 6.46 9.26
CA LEU A 131 -9.18 6.19 8.03
C LEU A 131 -10.66 6.57 8.20
N ASP A 132 -11.21 7.32 7.23
CA ASP A 132 -12.62 7.76 7.20
C ASP A 132 -13.55 6.72 6.56
#